data_AF-A0A3B0XYA1-F1
#
_entry.id   AF-A0A3B0XYA1-F1
#
_cell.length_a   1.000
_cell.length_b   1.000
_cell.length_c   1.000
_cell.angle_alpha   90.00
_cell.angle_beta   90.00
_cell.angle_gamma   90.00
#
_symmetry.space_group_name_H-M   'P 1'
#
loop_
_entity.id
_entity.type
_entity.pdbx_description
1 polymer ?
#
loop_
_entity_poly.entity_id
_entity_poly.type
_entity_poly.pdbx_seq_one_letter_code
_entity_poly.pdbx_strand_id
1 'polypeptide(L)' 'MLNCKHATALLSRAQDQKLAWHKKLQLKLHISMCRGCSNYRKQLDFIRKALHQYRSH' A
#
# COMPACT_ATOMS: atom_id res chain seq x y z
N MET A 1 4.83 13.40 11.30
CA MET A 1 3.84 13.35 10.20
C MET A 1 4.41 12.56 9.05
N LEU A 2 3.70 11.54 8.58
CA LEU A 2 4.13 10.76 7.42
C LEU A 2 3.52 11.42 6.18
N ASN A 3 4.34 11.89 5.25
CA ASN A 3 3.83 12.55 4.04
C ASN A 3 3.31 11.52 3.03
N CYS A 4 2.34 11.91 2.21
CA CYS A 4 1.75 11.04 1.19
C CYS A 4 2.82 10.39 0.28
N LYS A 5 3.88 11.12 -0.09
CA LYS A 5 5.04 10.57 -0.83
C LYS A 5 5.71 9.40 -0.10
N HIS A 6 5.98 9.56 1.20
CA HIS A 6 6.56 8.49 2.03
C HIS A 6 5.58 7.33 2.22
N ALA A 7 4.28 7.61 2.33
CA ALA A 7 3.24 6.59 2.43
C ALA A 7 3.23 5.71 1.18
N THR A 8 3.19 6.32 -0.01
CA THR A 8 3.24 5.66 -1.31
C THR A 8 4.54 4.87 -1.49
N ALA A 9 5.69 5.44 -1.11
CA ALA A 9 6.98 4.76 -1.18
C ALA A 9 7.05 3.53 -0.25
N LEU A 10 6.55 3.64 0.98
CA LEU A 10 6.44 2.53 1.92
C LEU A 10 5.45 1.47 1.43
N LEU A 11 4.35 1.88 0.79
CA LEU A 11 3.35 0.98 0.24
C LEU A 11 3.93 0.18 -0.93
N SER A 12 4.73 0.81 -1.81
CA SER A 12 5.46 0.15 -2.88
C SER A 12 6.54 -0.78 -2.32
N ARG A 13 7.32 -0.34 -1.34
CA ARG A 13 8.30 -1.21 -0.68
C ARG A 13 7.64 -2.41 0.02
N ALA A 14 6.42 -2.26 0.51
CA ALA A 14 5.66 -3.34 1.15
C ALA A 14 5.20 -4.39 0.14
N GLN A 15 5.20 -4.06 -1.16
CA GLN A 15 4.88 -4.96 -2.25
C GLN A 15 6.07 -5.84 -2.66
N ASP A 16 7.28 -5.29 -2.61
CA ASP A 16 8.53 -6.00 -2.95
C ASP A 16 9.14 -6.72 -1.74
N GLN A 17 9.03 -6.13 -0.55
CA GLN A 17 9.69 -6.62 0.66
C GLN A 17 8.75 -6.58 1.88
N LYS A 18 8.98 -7.49 2.84
CA LYS A 18 8.25 -7.47 4.11
C LYS A 18 8.64 -6.23 4.91
N LEU A 19 7.76 -5.23 4.91
CA LEU A 19 7.92 -4.05 5.76
C LEU A 19 7.86 -4.43 7.25
N ALA A 20 8.69 -3.78 8.06
CA ALA A 20 8.62 -3.91 9.50
C ALA A 20 7.24 -3.51 10.03
N TRP A 21 6.72 -4.28 11.00
CA TRP A 21 5.36 -4.14 11.53
C TRP A 21 5.02 -2.73 12.02
N HIS A 22 6.00 -2.05 12.63
CA HIS A 22 5.86 -0.67 13.11
C HIS A 22 5.57 0.34 11.96
N LYS A 23 6.25 0.21 10.81
CA LYS A 23 5.99 1.06 9.63
C LYS A 23 4.63 0.76 9.02
N LYS A 24 4.20 -0.50 9.06
CA LYS A 24 2.89 -0.93 8.55
C LYS A 24 1.74 -0.34 9.39
N LEU A 25 1.91 -0.26 10.70
CA LEU A 25 0.94 0.38 11.61
C LEU A 25 0.84 1.89 11.36
N GLN A 26 1.99 2.57 11.26
CA GLN A 26 2.05 4.00 10.97
C GLN A 26 1.43 4.33 9.60
N LEU A 27 1.65 3.48 8.60
CA LEU A 27 1.07 3.60 7.27
C LEU A 27 -0.45 3.41 7.30
N LYS A 28 -0.97 2.42 8.06
CA LYS A 28 -2.42 2.23 8.23
C LYS A 28 -3.09 3.44 8.85
N LEU A 29 -2.50 4.01 9.90
CA LEU A 29 -3.00 5.23 10.55
C LEU A 29 -3.05 6.42 9.57
N HIS A 30 -1.99 6.60 8.78
CA HIS A 30 -1.97 7.65 7.75
C HIS A 30 -3.02 7.42 6.67
N ILE A 31 -3.18 6.19 6.19
CA ILE A 31 -4.17 5.83 5.17
C ILE A 31 -5.60 6.00 5.67
N SER A 32 -5.88 5.74 6.95
CA SER A 32 -7.20 6.02 7.53
C SER A 32 -7.53 7.51 7.59
N MET A 33 -6.51 8.36 7.72
CA MET A 33 -6.67 9.83 7.77
C MET A 33 -6.57 10.47 6.37
N CYS A 34 -5.95 9.81 5.40
CA CYS A 34 -5.72 10.33 4.06
C CYS A 34 -6.45 9.50 2.99
N ARG A 35 -7.52 10.07 2.43
CA ARG A 35 -8.29 9.44 1.35
C ARG A 35 -7.45 9.17 0.10
N GLY A 36 -6.50 10.04 -0.26
CA GLY A 36 -5.63 9.86 -1.43
C GLY A 36 -4.77 8.60 -1.33
N CYS A 37 -4.09 8.41 -0.18
CA CYS A 37 -3.29 7.21 0.08
C CYS A 37 -4.16 5.94 0.19
N SER A 38 -5.39 6.06 0.70
CA SER A 38 -6.37 4.97 0.72
C SER A 38 -6.79 4.53 -0.67
N ASN A 39 -7.08 5.48 -1.56
CA ASN A 39 -7.44 5.19 -2.94
C ASN A 39 -6.28 4.55 -3.72
N TYR A 40 -5.06 5.07 -3.54
CA TYR A 40 -3.86 4.49 -4.12
C TYR A 40 -3.63 3.05 -3.66
N ARG A 41 -3.83 2.77 -2.36
CA ARG A 41 -3.76 1.40 -1.85
C ARG A 41 -4.77 0.47 -2.49
N LYS A 42 -6.01 0.93 -2.69
CA LYS A 42 -7.05 0.13 -3.37
C LYS A 42 -6.68 -0.15 -4.83
N GLN A 43 -6.12 0.85 -5.53
CA GLN A 43 -5.69 0.68 -6.92
C GLN A 43 -4.57 -0.36 -7.06
N LEU A 44 -3.56 -0.32 -6.18
CA LEU A 44 -2.49 -1.32 -6.15
C LEU A 44 -3.02 -2.72 -5.82
N ASP A 45 -3.95 -2.83 -4.86
CA ASP A 45 -4.58 -4.11 -4.51
C ASP A 45 -5.39 -4.68 -5.68
N PHE A 46 -6.11 -3.82 -6.41
CA PHE A 46 -6.83 -4.20 -7.62
C PHE A 46 -5.89 -4.74 -8.70
N ILE A 47 -4.80 -4.03 -9.01
CA ILE A 47 -3.82 -4.48 -10.01
C ILE A 47 -3.20 -5.82 -9.58
N ARG A 48 -2.86 -6.01 -8.30
CA ARG A 48 -2.33 -7.28 -7.82
C ARG A 48 -3.33 -8.42 -7.89
N LYS A 49 -4.59 -8.18 -7.54
CA LYS A 49 -5.64 -9.19 -7.66
C LYS A 49 -5.84 -9.59 -9.11
N ALA A 50 -5.87 -8.63 -10.03
CA ALA A 50 -5.96 -8.89 -11.46
C ALA A 50 -4.74 -9.70 -11.97
N LEU A 51 -3.51 -9.32 -11.58
CA LEU A 51 -2.30 -10.06 -11.94
C LEU A 51 -2.28 -11.47 -11.34
N HIS A 52 -2.74 -11.65 -10.11
CA HIS A 52 -2.81 -12.95 -9.47
C HIS A 52 -3.86 -13.85 -10.14
N GLN A 53 -5.02 -13.28 -10.51
CA GLN A 53 -6.06 -13.98 -11.25
C GLN A 53 -5.60 -14.36 -12.66
N TYR A 54 -4.88 -13.47 -13.33
CA TYR A 54 -4.29 -13.74 -14.64
C TYR A 54 -3.22 -14.83 -14.58
N ARG A 55 -2.37 -14.84 -13.55
CA ARG A 55 -1.32 -15.86 -13.37
C ARG A 55 -1.88 -17.23 -12.95
N SER A 56 -3.12 -17.29 -12.47
CA SER A 56 -3.82 -18.55 -12.14
C SER A 56 -4.61 -19.13 -13.32
N HIS A 57 -4.53 -18.52 -14.51
CA HIS A 57 -5.06 -19.03 -15.78
C HIS A 57 -3.88 -19.47 -16.66
#